data_AF-A0A2V6UTY7-F1
#
_entry.id   AF-A0A2V6UTY7-F1
#
_cell.length_a   1.000
_cell.length_b   1.000
_cell.length_c   1.000
_cell.angle_alpha   90.00
_cell.angle_beta   90.00
_cell.angle_gamma   90.00
#
_symmetry.space_group_name_H-M   'P 1'
#
loop_
_entity.id
_entity.type
_entity.pdbx_description
1 polymer ?
#
loop_
_entity_poly.entity_id
_entity_poly.type
_entity_poly.pdbx_seq_one_letter_code
_entity_poly.pdbx_strand_id
1 'polypeptide(L)'
;MQRHGERPTKRTLALFWPAEIAGATAPGPADPALVNYLESRGFSVTASGRLALRARSQSQLGLPTPADDLPVSASYVSFVRRDAPPQAGTGSLVWIPPTPQMGDQRWVLNLTLPMRGLIGPKPATWLEELFWGRRNTLALSWGDVGSIAFYPLYHEHRDRIVHLAPEYSRLFVNFPDADHLRIEQIEPASATRRGSRLRAGTEVVSLPLNTVDAAPQVLKVNYAYYRGVFSWRPVLISIGLLILGNLAGLWMISGEVRRFVRSRLRVGREHAERERTLTPERLAEIKPGQSTYDDVVRLCGLPDEEHRRVAAADRRTLVYREMHRRPERRLSVGWLTAVRHWDIERHEVEIELDDDRVEDVVFHVRRSRANAPD
;
A
#
# COMPACT_ATOMS: atom_id res chain seq x y z
N MET A 1 -9.18 68.01 -37.25
CA MET A 1 -7.93 67.25 -37.05
C MET A 1 -8.21 66.07 -36.12
N GLN A 2 -8.67 64.95 -36.67
CA GLN A 2 -8.85 63.70 -35.93
C GLN A 2 -7.58 62.87 -36.11
N ARG A 3 -6.85 62.62 -35.02
CA ARG A 3 -5.76 61.64 -35.00
C ARG A 3 -6.38 60.28 -35.27
N HIS A 4 -6.31 59.81 -36.52
CA HIS A 4 -6.38 58.38 -36.80
C HIS A 4 -5.25 57.74 -36.02
N GLY A 5 -5.59 57.06 -34.92
CA GLY A 5 -4.67 56.16 -34.24
C GLY A 5 -4.13 55.19 -35.28
N GLU A 6 -2.80 55.13 -35.39
CA GLU A 6 -2.11 54.18 -36.25
C GLU A 6 -2.72 52.80 -36.07
N ARG A 7 -3.38 52.31 -37.12
CA ARG A 7 -3.70 50.89 -37.24
C ARG A 7 -2.36 50.16 -37.19
N PRO A 8 -2.17 49.13 -36.35
CA PRO A 8 -0.91 48.41 -36.32
C PRO A 8 -0.66 47.75 -37.69
N THR A 9 0.30 48.31 -38.43
CA THR A 9 0.73 47.89 -39.78
C THR A 9 1.77 46.75 -39.76
N LYS A 10 1.79 45.95 -38.70
CA LYS A 10 2.64 44.76 -38.55
C LYS A 10 1.82 43.68 -37.83
N ARG A 11 1.47 42.59 -38.52
CA ARG A 11 0.61 41.52 -37.98
C ARG A 11 1.32 40.82 -36.80
N THR A 12 1.02 41.26 -35.58
CA THR A 12 1.40 40.57 -34.34
C THR A 12 0.55 39.32 -34.19
N LEU A 13 1.18 38.18 -33.90
CA LEU A 13 0.47 36.94 -33.60
C LEU A 13 0.03 36.94 -32.15
N ALA A 14 -1.24 36.63 -31.90
CA ALA A 14 -1.79 36.49 -30.55
C ALA A 14 -2.04 35.02 -30.23
N LEU A 15 -1.51 34.56 -29.10
CA LEU A 15 -1.79 33.22 -28.55
C LEU A 15 -2.66 33.38 -27.31
N PHE A 16 -3.81 32.73 -27.32
CA PHE A 16 -4.70 32.60 -26.17
C PHE A 16 -4.48 31.24 -25.52
N TRP A 17 -4.34 31.20 -24.20
CA TRP A 17 -4.11 29.96 -23.47
C TRP A 17 -4.94 29.88 -22.19
N PRO A 18 -5.73 28.79 -21.97
CA PRO A 18 -6.71 28.69 -20.88
C PRO A 18 -6.10 28.29 -19.52
N ALA A 19 -4.96 28.87 -19.17
CA ALA A 19 -4.31 28.70 -17.87
C ALA A 19 -3.30 29.84 -17.64
N GLU A 20 -2.94 30.04 -16.37
CA GLU A 20 -1.94 31.04 -15.98
C GLU A 20 -0.51 30.61 -16.35
N ILE A 21 0.23 31.51 -17.00
CA ILE A 21 1.68 31.37 -17.19
C ILE A 21 2.39 31.58 -15.83
N ALA A 22 3.21 30.60 -15.44
CA ALA A 22 3.85 30.53 -14.13
C ALA A 22 4.93 31.60 -13.90
N GLY A 23 5.57 32.08 -14.96
CA GLY A 23 6.63 33.08 -14.88
C GLY A 23 7.19 33.49 -16.24
N ALA A 24 7.92 34.61 -16.24
CA ALA A 24 8.63 35.11 -17.40
C ALA A 24 9.86 34.26 -17.73
N THR A 25 10.17 34.13 -19.03
CA THR A 25 11.40 33.45 -19.51
C THR A 25 12.40 34.43 -20.14
N ALA A 26 12.03 35.71 -20.25
CA ALA A 26 12.91 36.80 -20.67
C ALA A 26 12.80 37.98 -19.68
N PRO A 27 13.86 38.79 -19.53
CA PRO A 27 13.84 39.95 -18.64
C PRO A 27 12.95 41.07 -19.19
N GLY A 28 12.40 41.87 -18.28
CA GLY A 28 11.64 43.09 -18.58
C GLY A 28 10.13 42.95 -18.38
N PRO A 29 9.43 44.10 -18.23
CA PRO A 29 7.98 44.13 -18.05
C PRO A 29 7.27 43.78 -19.36
N ALA A 30 6.01 43.33 -19.25
CA ALA A 30 5.13 43.18 -20.41
C ALA A 30 4.94 44.52 -21.13
N ASP A 31 4.61 44.45 -22.42
CA ASP A 31 4.19 45.62 -23.18
C ASP A 31 2.98 46.31 -22.51
N PRO A 32 3.08 47.61 -22.13
CA PRO A 32 1.97 48.36 -21.55
C PRO A 32 0.73 48.40 -22.45
N ALA A 33 0.90 48.33 -23.78
CA ALA A 33 -0.22 48.30 -24.70
C ALA A 33 -1.08 47.02 -24.54
N LEU A 34 -0.44 45.88 -24.23
CA LEU A 34 -1.13 44.61 -23.97
C LEU A 34 -1.91 44.67 -22.65
N VAL A 35 -1.31 45.25 -21.61
CA VAL A 35 -1.95 45.45 -20.30
C VAL A 35 -3.18 46.36 -20.46
N ASN A 36 -3.01 47.53 -21.07
CA ASN A 36 -4.09 48.49 -21.32
C ASN A 36 -5.21 47.89 -22.20
N TYR A 37 -4.85 47.06 -23.17
CA TYR A 37 -5.81 46.36 -24.04
C TYR A 37 -6.76 45.45 -23.24
N LEU A 38 -6.24 44.73 -22.24
CA LEU A 38 -7.04 43.84 -21.39
C LEU A 38 -7.84 44.63 -20.35
N GLU A 39 -7.23 45.61 -19.70
CA GLU A 39 -7.89 46.41 -18.66
C GLU A 39 -9.06 47.24 -19.21
N SER A 40 -8.93 47.78 -20.42
CA SER A 40 -10.01 48.50 -21.10
C SER A 40 -11.22 47.62 -21.44
N ARG A 41 -11.07 46.29 -21.41
CA ARG A 41 -12.12 45.29 -21.70
C ARG A 41 -12.71 44.64 -20.45
N GLY A 42 -12.42 45.17 -19.26
CA GLY A 42 -12.97 44.67 -18.00
C GLY A 42 -12.23 43.45 -17.44
N PHE A 43 -11.02 43.17 -17.91
CA PHE A 43 -10.14 42.19 -17.30
C PHE A 43 -9.28 42.83 -16.21
N SER A 44 -8.87 42.03 -15.23
CA SER A 44 -7.87 42.37 -14.21
C SER A 44 -6.65 41.50 -14.43
N VAL A 45 -5.47 42.12 -14.46
CA VAL A 45 -4.19 41.45 -14.68
C VAL A 45 -3.72 40.80 -13.37
N THR A 46 -3.39 39.52 -13.42
CA THR A 46 -2.86 38.75 -12.28
C THR A 46 -1.34 38.57 -12.36
N ALA A 47 -0.82 38.40 -13.58
CA ALA A 47 0.62 38.27 -13.83
C ALA A 47 0.96 38.85 -15.20
N SER A 48 2.19 39.35 -15.37
CA SER A 48 2.66 39.85 -16.66
C SER A 48 4.16 39.72 -16.78
N GLY A 49 4.67 39.68 -18.01
CA GLY A 49 6.11 39.69 -18.27
C GLY A 49 6.46 39.41 -19.73
N ARG A 50 7.67 38.91 -19.95
CA ARG A 50 8.21 38.58 -21.26
C ARG A 50 8.64 37.13 -21.39
N LEU A 51 8.54 36.62 -22.60
CA LEU A 51 8.89 35.26 -22.97
C LEU A 51 9.95 35.28 -24.06
N ALA A 52 10.98 34.47 -23.86
CA ALA A 52 12.03 34.26 -24.85
C ALA A 52 11.44 33.56 -26.08
N LEU A 53 11.69 34.15 -27.26
CA LEU A 53 11.37 33.53 -28.53
C LEU A 53 12.65 32.97 -29.12
N ARG A 54 12.59 31.73 -29.60
CA ARG A 54 13.73 31.05 -30.22
C ARG A 54 13.42 30.69 -31.65
N ALA A 55 14.46 30.58 -32.49
CA ALA A 55 14.35 30.08 -33.84
C ALA A 55 15.32 28.92 -34.05
N ARG A 56 14.91 27.95 -34.85
CA ARG A 56 15.77 26.84 -35.27
C ARG A 56 15.66 26.64 -36.76
N SER A 57 16.79 26.46 -37.44
CA SER A 57 16.81 26.10 -38.85
C SER A 57 16.31 24.66 -39.06
N GLN A 58 15.64 24.40 -40.17
CA GLN A 58 15.21 23.07 -40.59
C GLN A 58 16.38 22.09 -40.66
N SER A 59 17.57 22.56 -41.07
CA SER A 59 18.80 21.74 -41.13
C SER A 59 19.29 21.27 -39.76
N GLN A 60 18.85 21.93 -38.68
CA GLN A 60 19.21 21.59 -37.31
C GLN A 60 18.12 20.80 -36.59
N LEU A 61 16.98 20.52 -37.25
CA LEU A 61 15.92 19.70 -36.66
C LEU A 61 16.43 18.28 -36.44
N GLY A 62 16.27 17.79 -35.22
CA GLY A 62 16.73 16.46 -34.80
C GLY A 62 18.13 16.43 -34.21
N LEU A 63 18.88 17.54 -34.28
CA LEU A 63 20.13 17.68 -33.54
C LEU A 63 19.87 18.07 -32.08
N PRO A 64 20.75 17.67 -31.14
CA PRO A 64 20.65 18.07 -29.74
C PRO A 64 20.93 19.57 -29.51
N THR A 65 21.42 20.27 -30.53
CA THR A 65 21.74 21.70 -30.48
C THR A 65 20.52 22.53 -30.07
N PRO A 66 20.61 23.40 -29.05
CA PRO A 66 19.50 24.28 -28.66
C PRO A 66 19.08 25.20 -29.82
N ALA A 67 17.86 25.73 -29.74
CA ALA A 67 17.39 26.75 -30.68
C ALA A 67 18.03 28.10 -30.33
N ASP A 68 18.31 28.92 -31.34
CA ASP A 68 18.94 30.22 -31.16
C ASP A 68 17.96 31.22 -30.57
N ASP A 69 18.40 31.98 -29.56
CA ASP A 69 17.59 33.05 -28.97
C ASP A 69 17.42 34.20 -29.97
N LEU A 70 16.18 34.64 -30.17
CA LEU A 70 15.90 35.81 -30.98
C LEU A 70 16.07 37.09 -30.15
N PRO A 71 16.48 38.21 -30.77
CA PRO A 71 16.64 39.50 -30.08
C PRO A 71 15.29 40.11 -29.65
N VAL A 72 14.16 39.51 -30.06
CA VAL A 72 12.83 39.94 -29.68
C VAL A 72 12.20 38.98 -28.69
N SER A 73 11.35 39.51 -27.82
CA SER A 73 10.60 38.75 -26.81
C SER A 73 9.10 38.90 -27.04
N ALA A 74 8.35 37.85 -26.75
CA ALA A 74 6.89 37.90 -26.73
C ALA A 74 6.42 38.46 -25.38
N SER A 75 5.44 39.36 -25.38
CA SER A 75 4.86 39.89 -24.15
C SER A 75 3.67 39.04 -23.75
N TYR A 76 3.54 38.71 -22.46
CA TYR A 76 2.36 37.99 -21.96
C TYR A 76 1.71 38.71 -20.79
N VAL A 77 0.40 38.49 -20.69
CA VAL A 77 -0.42 38.90 -19.56
C VAL A 77 -1.37 37.78 -19.21
N SER A 78 -1.35 37.36 -17.95
CA SER A 78 -2.36 36.52 -17.33
C SER A 78 -3.43 37.39 -16.67
N PHE A 79 -4.69 37.01 -16.82
CA PHE A 79 -5.82 37.82 -16.42
C PHE A 79 -6.99 36.98 -15.91
N VAL A 80 -7.86 37.65 -15.16
CA VAL A 80 -9.19 37.19 -14.75
C VAL A 80 -10.22 38.23 -15.16
N ARG A 81 -11.47 37.82 -15.32
CA ARG A 81 -12.57 38.76 -15.61
C ARG A 81 -13.08 39.36 -14.30
N ARG A 82 -13.11 40.70 -14.17
CA ARG A 82 -13.40 41.40 -12.90
C ARG A 82 -14.77 41.05 -12.30
N ASP A 83 -15.77 40.95 -13.14
CA ASP A 83 -17.16 40.77 -12.71
C ASP A 83 -17.70 39.36 -12.99
N ALA A 84 -16.80 38.38 -13.17
CA ALA A 84 -17.19 37.01 -13.45
C ALA A 84 -17.10 36.13 -12.20
N PRO A 85 -17.95 35.09 -12.08
CA PRO A 85 -17.82 34.12 -11.01
C PRO A 85 -16.44 33.44 -11.05
N PRO A 86 -15.92 32.92 -9.93
CA PRO A 86 -14.62 32.23 -9.89
C PRO A 86 -14.50 31.07 -10.90
N GLN A 87 -15.64 30.48 -11.26
CA GLN A 87 -15.75 29.43 -12.29
C GLN A 87 -15.38 29.91 -13.70
N ALA A 88 -15.30 31.22 -13.93
CA ALA A 88 -14.89 31.77 -15.21
C ALA A 88 -13.43 31.48 -15.55
N GLY A 89 -12.62 31.11 -14.56
CA GLY A 89 -11.24 30.67 -14.75
C GLY A 89 -10.26 31.82 -15.01
N THR A 90 -8.99 31.45 -15.14
CA THR A 90 -7.89 32.34 -15.50
C THR A 90 -7.53 32.14 -16.96
N GLY A 91 -6.98 33.18 -17.58
CA GLY A 91 -6.50 33.11 -18.94
C GLY A 91 -5.18 33.84 -19.16
N SER A 92 -4.43 33.44 -20.17
CA SER A 92 -3.23 34.16 -20.60
C SER A 92 -3.33 34.55 -22.07
N LEU A 93 -2.91 35.78 -22.36
CA LEU A 93 -2.75 36.32 -23.70
C LEU A 93 -1.27 36.63 -23.94
N VAL A 94 -0.74 36.11 -25.04
CA VAL A 94 0.65 36.34 -25.47
C VAL A 94 0.65 37.06 -26.82
N TRP A 95 1.33 38.20 -26.91
CA TRP A 95 1.62 38.88 -28.16
C TRP A 95 3.03 38.57 -28.62
N ILE A 96 3.11 37.89 -29.77
CA ILE A 96 4.35 37.50 -30.42
C ILE A 96 4.63 38.51 -31.54
N PRO A 97 5.71 39.31 -31.41
CA PRO A 97 6.05 40.31 -32.41
C PRO A 97 6.44 39.64 -33.73
N PRO A 98 6.17 40.27 -34.89
CA PRO A 98 6.56 39.71 -36.17
C PRO A 98 8.08 39.67 -36.29
N THR A 99 8.61 38.52 -36.68
CA THR A 99 10.04 38.31 -36.94
C THR A 99 10.28 37.92 -38.39
N PRO A 100 11.47 38.22 -38.96
CA PRO A 100 11.82 37.78 -40.32
C PRO A 100 11.66 36.26 -40.51
N GLN A 101 11.92 35.49 -39.45
CA GLN A 101 11.81 34.03 -39.46
C GLN A 101 10.37 33.51 -39.54
N MET A 102 9.35 34.30 -39.17
CA MET A 102 7.94 33.87 -39.28
C MET A 102 7.48 33.63 -40.72
N GLY A 103 8.07 34.34 -41.69
CA GLY A 103 7.71 34.24 -43.10
C GLY A 103 8.51 33.20 -43.88
N ASP A 104 9.52 32.58 -43.27
CA ASP A 104 10.44 31.65 -43.93
C ASP A 104 10.21 30.22 -43.45
N GLN A 105 9.86 29.33 -44.39
CA GLN A 105 9.59 27.91 -44.14
C GLN A 105 10.82 27.14 -43.65
N ARG A 106 12.02 27.69 -43.81
CA ARG A 106 13.28 27.09 -43.33
C ARG A 106 13.46 27.24 -41.82
N TRP A 107 12.67 28.08 -41.17
CA TRP A 107 12.78 28.33 -39.74
C TRP A 107 11.58 27.78 -38.99
N VAL A 108 11.87 27.19 -37.83
CA VAL A 108 10.87 26.78 -36.85
C VAL A 108 11.02 27.67 -35.63
N LEU A 109 9.96 28.42 -35.33
CA LEU A 109 9.89 29.23 -34.12
C LEU A 109 9.48 28.39 -32.92
N ASN A 110 10.13 28.64 -31.81
CA ASN A 110 9.85 27.98 -30.54
C ASN A 110 9.55 29.04 -29.47
N LEU A 111 8.37 28.95 -28.89
CA LEU A 111 7.97 29.73 -27.72
C LEU A 111 7.82 28.77 -26.54
N THR A 112 8.67 28.94 -25.52
CA THR A 112 8.62 28.12 -24.31
C THR A 112 7.84 28.85 -23.21
N LEU A 113 6.76 28.23 -22.74
CA LEU A 113 5.83 28.78 -21.76
C LEU A 113 5.82 27.89 -20.50
N PRO A 114 6.25 28.38 -19.33
CA PRO A 114 6.04 27.65 -18.09
C PRO A 114 4.58 27.81 -17.66
N MET A 115 3.83 26.71 -17.59
CA MET A 115 2.39 26.75 -17.31
C MET A 115 2.07 26.29 -15.88
N ARG A 116 1.14 26.97 -15.21
CA ARG A 116 0.56 26.49 -13.94
C ARG A 116 -0.60 25.53 -14.21
N GLY A 117 -0.71 24.49 -13.39
CA GLY A 117 -1.88 23.60 -13.38
C GLY A 117 -2.04 22.70 -14.60
N LEU A 118 -1.07 22.66 -15.52
CA LEU A 118 -1.12 21.77 -16.70
C LEU A 118 -1.14 20.28 -16.32
N ILE A 119 -0.48 19.96 -15.21
CA ILE A 119 -0.42 18.62 -14.64
C ILE A 119 -1.22 18.65 -13.33
N GLY A 120 -2.32 17.91 -13.30
CA GLY A 120 -3.16 17.76 -12.11
C GLY A 120 -3.03 16.35 -11.51
N PRO A 121 -3.18 16.17 -10.19
CA PRO A 121 -3.32 14.84 -9.62
C PRO A 121 -4.62 14.21 -10.12
N LYS A 122 -4.56 12.95 -10.57
CA LYS A 122 -5.78 12.17 -10.83
C LYS A 122 -6.37 11.80 -9.46
N PRO A 123 -7.66 12.11 -9.18
CA PRO A 123 -8.27 11.74 -7.92
C PRO A 123 -8.18 10.22 -7.75
N ALA A 124 -7.62 9.80 -6.63
CA ALA A 124 -7.40 8.41 -6.28
C ALA A 124 -7.85 8.20 -4.83
N THR A 125 -8.33 7.01 -4.49
CA THR A 125 -8.59 6.70 -3.08
C THR A 125 -7.27 6.50 -2.33
N TRP A 126 -7.28 6.61 -1.00
CA TRP A 126 -6.10 6.35 -0.17
C TRP A 126 -5.50 4.96 -0.44
N LEU A 127 -6.36 3.99 -0.74
CA LEU A 127 -5.98 2.62 -1.05
C LEU A 127 -5.22 2.57 -2.39
N GLU A 128 -5.76 3.23 -3.41
CA GLU A 128 -5.14 3.33 -4.72
C GLU A 128 -3.79 4.03 -4.68
N GLU A 129 -3.66 5.09 -3.89
CA GLU A 129 -2.39 5.79 -3.70
C GLU A 129 -1.36 4.92 -2.96
N LEU A 130 -1.80 4.14 -1.97
CA LEU A 130 -0.93 3.20 -1.25
C LEU A 130 -0.37 2.11 -2.19
N PHE A 131 -1.23 1.49 -3.01
CA PHE A 131 -0.85 0.38 -3.89
C PHE A 131 -0.15 0.84 -5.18
N TRP A 132 -0.60 1.93 -5.79
CA TRP A 132 -0.21 2.33 -7.14
C TRP A 132 0.53 3.68 -7.21
N GLY A 133 0.56 4.43 -6.11
CA GLY A 133 1.24 5.72 -6.04
C GLY A 133 0.44 6.87 -6.64
N ARG A 134 1.06 8.05 -6.68
CA ARG A 134 0.45 9.28 -7.18
C ARG A 134 0.31 9.24 -8.70
N ARG A 135 -0.93 9.32 -9.17
CA ARG A 135 -1.29 9.39 -10.59
C ARG A 135 -1.47 10.83 -11.02
N ASN A 136 -1.07 11.14 -12.25
CA ASN A 136 -1.17 12.47 -12.81
C ASN A 136 -1.98 12.44 -14.11
N THR A 137 -2.72 13.51 -14.33
CA THR A 137 -3.43 13.79 -15.58
C THR A 137 -2.79 15.02 -16.20
N LEU A 138 -2.41 14.90 -17.46
CA LEU A 138 -1.97 16.03 -18.28
C LEU A 138 -2.97 16.20 -19.42
N ALA A 139 -3.44 17.44 -19.62
CA ALA A 139 -4.35 17.78 -20.71
C ALA A 139 -3.78 18.95 -21.51
N LEU A 140 -3.73 18.79 -22.84
CA LEU A 140 -3.37 19.83 -23.80
C LEU A 140 -4.50 19.96 -24.80
N SER A 141 -4.89 21.18 -25.15
CA SER A 141 -5.98 21.40 -26.08
C SER A 141 -5.64 22.41 -27.17
N TRP A 142 -6.32 22.29 -28.31
CA TRP A 142 -6.31 23.25 -29.41
C TRP A 142 -7.74 23.61 -29.79
N GLY A 143 -7.99 24.88 -30.11
CA GLY A 143 -9.32 25.39 -30.42
C GLY A 143 -10.26 25.44 -29.21
N ASP A 144 -9.74 25.15 -28.02
CA ASP A 144 -10.49 25.18 -26.78
C ASP A 144 -10.44 26.57 -26.15
N VAL A 145 -11.60 27.22 -26.12
CA VAL A 145 -11.81 28.52 -25.48
C VAL A 145 -12.26 28.33 -24.02
N GLY A 146 -12.13 27.11 -23.47
CA GLY A 146 -12.80 26.50 -22.31
C GLY A 146 -12.89 27.24 -20.97
N SER A 147 -12.43 28.49 -20.88
CA SER A 147 -12.74 29.40 -19.79
C SER A 147 -13.69 30.51 -20.28
N ILE A 148 -14.80 30.70 -19.56
CA ILE A 148 -15.79 31.76 -19.83
C ILE A 148 -15.11 33.16 -19.89
N ALA A 149 -13.94 33.31 -19.25
CA ALA A 149 -13.14 34.52 -19.33
C ALA A 149 -12.71 34.88 -20.76
N PHE A 150 -12.52 33.92 -21.66
CA PHE A 150 -12.08 34.19 -23.04
C PHE A 150 -13.17 34.61 -24.00
N TYR A 151 -14.44 34.41 -23.66
CA TYR A 151 -15.55 34.58 -24.60
C TYR A 151 -15.57 35.97 -25.28
N PRO A 152 -15.38 37.09 -24.56
CA PRO A 152 -15.35 38.41 -25.20
C PRO A 152 -14.17 38.59 -26.17
N LEU A 153 -12.98 38.08 -25.81
CA LEU A 153 -11.78 38.17 -26.63
C LEU A 153 -11.86 37.28 -27.87
N TYR A 154 -12.43 36.08 -27.70
CA TYR A 154 -12.68 35.17 -28.81
C TYR A 154 -13.62 35.80 -29.83
N HIS A 155 -14.73 36.39 -29.41
CA HIS A 155 -15.67 37.04 -30.33
C HIS A 155 -15.07 38.22 -31.11
N GLU A 156 -14.15 38.97 -30.50
CA GLU A 156 -13.46 40.08 -31.16
C GLU A 156 -12.49 39.59 -32.26
N HIS A 157 -11.86 38.42 -32.05
CA HIS A 157 -10.77 37.93 -32.93
C HIS A 157 -11.09 36.65 -33.70
N ARG A 158 -12.32 36.10 -33.61
CA ARG A 158 -12.71 34.86 -34.28
C ARG A 158 -12.52 34.89 -35.79
N ASP A 159 -12.61 36.07 -36.40
CA ASP A 159 -12.43 36.25 -37.84
C ASP A 159 -10.95 36.42 -38.24
N ARG A 160 -10.03 36.40 -37.27
CA ARG A 160 -8.57 36.61 -37.44
C ARG A 160 -7.75 35.42 -36.93
N ILE A 161 -8.33 34.23 -36.98
CA ILE A 161 -7.66 33.00 -36.54
C ILE A 161 -6.63 32.57 -37.58
N VAL A 162 -5.43 32.19 -37.12
CA VAL A 162 -4.42 31.59 -37.98
C VAL A 162 -4.82 30.14 -38.26
N HIS A 163 -5.07 29.84 -39.53
CA HIS A 163 -5.36 28.48 -39.95
C HIS A 163 -4.12 27.60 -39.85
N LEU A 164 -4.32 26.43 -39.25
CA LEU A 164 -3.31 25.40 -39.12
C LEU A 164 -3.07 24.69 -40.46
N ALA A 165 -1.85 24.20 -40.66
CA ALA A 165 -1.51 23.38 -41.81
C ALA A 165 -2.11 21.97 -41.62
N PRO A 166 -2.94 21.46 -42.56
CA PRO A 166 -3.65 20.18 -42.40
C PRO A 166 -2.75 18.99 -42.08
N GLU A 167 -1.52 18.95 -42.61
CA GLU A 167 -0.67 17.76 -42.55
C GLU A 167 0.35 17.77 -41.40
N TYR A 168 0.62 18.95 -40.82
CA TYR A 168 1.76 19.17 -39.93
C TYR A 168 1.38 19.63 -38.52
N SER A 169 0.14 20.02 -38.30
CA SER A 169 -0.30 20.48 -36.98
C SER A 169 -0.65 19.31 -36.08
N ARG A 170 0.02 19.25 -34.92
CA ARG A 170 -0.13 18.14 -33.95
C ARG A 170 0.02 18.69 -32.54
N LEU A 171 -0.74 18.12 -31.61
CA LEU A 171 -0.45 18.22 -30.19
C LEU A 171 0.46 17.06 -29.81
N PHE A 172 1.46 17.31 -28.96
CA PHE A 172 2.29 16.23 -28.45
C PHE A 172 2.76 16.49 -27.02
N VAL A 173 2.98 15.40 -26.29
CA VAL A 173 3.50 15.37 -24.92
C VAL A 173 4.75 14.51 -24.94
N ASN A 174 5.83 15.03 -24.36
CA ASN A 174 7.08 14.30 -24.24
C ASN A 174 7.34 13.94 -22.77
N PHE A 175 7.53 12.65 -22.52
CA PHE A 175 7.87 12.10 -21.23
C PHE A 175 9.36 11.71 -21.21
N PRO A 176 10.19 12.40 -20.41
CA PRO A 176 11.65 12.26 -20.46
C PRO A 176 12.22 10.97 -19.86
N ASP A 177 11.43 10.20 -19.10
CA ASP A 177 11.89 9.00 -18.39
C ASP A 177 10.96 7.81 -18.67
N ALA A 178 11.05 7.27 -19.89
CA ALA A 178 10.17 6.22 -20.38
C ALA A 178 10.31 4.91 -19.59
N ASP A 179 11.49 4.62 -19.04
CA ASP A 179 11.76 3.37 -18.31
C ASP A 179 10.94 3.26 -17.01
N HIS A 180 10.59 4.41 -16.44
CA HIS A 180 9.79 4.55 -15.22
C HIS A 180 8.36 5.03 -15.49
N LEU A 181 7.97 5.16 -16.76
CA LEU A 181 6.68 5.72 -17.14
C LEU A 181 5.64 4.62 -17.33
N ARG A 182 4.52 4.75 -16.63
CA ARG A 182 3.30 3.98 -16.89
C ARG A 182 2.22 4.91 -17.38
N ILE A 183 1.84 4.77 -18.65
CA ILE A 183 0.65 5.43 -19.21
C ILE A 183 -0.53 4.49 -19.01
N GLU A 184 -1.53 4.94 -18.25
CA GLU A 184 -2.76 4.16 -17.99
C GLU A 184 -3.76 4.33 -19.12
N GLN A 185 -3.91 5.56 -19.62
CA GLN A 185 -4.93 5.90 -20.59
C GLN A 185 -4.51 7.12 -21.42
N ILE A 186 -4.87 7.09 -22.69
CA ILE A 186 -4.70 8.21 -23.63
C ILE A 186 -6.08 8.48 -24.25
N GLU A 187 -6.48 9.75 -24.26
CA GLU A 187 -7.71 10.23 -24.89
C GLU A 187 -7.34 11.37 -25.85
N PRO A 188 -7.89 11.41 -27.09
CA PRO A 188 -8.77 10.43 -27.72
C PRO A 188 -8.01 9.20 -28.26
N ALA A 189 -8.75 8.17 -28.68
CA ALA A 189 -8.17 6.94 -29.26
C ALA A 189 -7.39 7.17 -30.57
N SER A 190 -7.58 8.30 -31.24
CA SER A 190 -6.79 8.69 -32.43
C SER A 190 -5.37 9.17 -32.08
N ALA A 191 -5.07 9.42 -30.81
CA ALA A 191 -3.72 9.75 -30.38
C ALA A 191 -2.80 8.53 -30.47
N THR A 192 -1.56 8.78 -30.88
CA THR A 192 -0.54 7.75 -31.08
C THR A 192 0.54 7.86 -30.02
N ARG A 193 0.93 6.72 -29.47
CA ARG A 193 2.04 6.57 -28.51
C ARG A 193 3.25 5.99 -29.23
N ARG A 194 4.41 6.62 -29.13
CA ARG A 194 5.65 6.15 -29.76
C ARG A 194 6.87 6.58 -28.94
N GLY A 195 7.88 5.72 -28.86
CA GLY A 195 9.21 6.13 -28.40
C GLY A 195 9.76 7.27 -29.26
N SER A 196 10.40 8.25 -28.64
CA SER A 196 11.04 9.34 -29.37
C SER A 196 12.18 8.81 -30.22
N ARG A 197 12.21 9.22 -31.49
CA ARG A 197 13.34 8.91 -32.39
C ARG A 197 14.58 9.75 -32.10
N LEU A 198 14.41 10.88 -31.41
CA LEU A 198 15.46 11.88 -31.20
C LEU A 198 16.15 11.75 -29.83
N ARG A 199 15.49 11.12 -28.86
CA ARG A 199 16.03 10.96 -27.50
C ARG A 199 15.70 9.55 -26.99
N ALA A 200 16.74 8.74 -26.77
CA ALA A 200 16.58 7.45 -26.13
C ALA A 200 15.96 7.61 -24.74
N GLY A 201 15.15 6.63 -24.32
CA GLY A 201 14.48 6.67 -23.02
C GLY A 201 13.38 7.73 -22.89
N THR A 202 12.90 8.31 -23.99
CA THR A 202 11.77 9.25 -23.96
C THR A 202 10.58 8.74 -24.75
N GLU A 203 9.39 8.98 -24.21
CA GLU A 203 8.14 8.54 -24.81
C GLU A 203 7.30 9.75 -25.25
N VAL A 204 6.75 9.67 -26.46
CA VAL A 204 5.97 10.75 -27.07
C VAL A 204 4.56 10.27 -27.33
N VAL A 205 3.58 11.00 -26.81
CA VAL A 205 2.16 10.84 -27.16
C VAL A 205 1.78 12.01 -28.05
N SER A 206 1.23 11.73 -29.23
CA SER A 206 0.88 12.78 -30.20
C SER A 206 -0.52 12.59 -30.78
N LEU A 207 -1.25 13.69 -30.93
CA LEU A 207 -2.55 13.77 -31.56
C LEU A 207 -2.42 14.65 -32.82
N PRO A 208 -2.63 14.11 -34.04
CA PRO A 208 -2.77 14.95 -35.22
C PRO A 208 -4.01 15.82 -35.10
N LEU A 209 -3.88 17.12 -35.40
CA LEU A 209 -4.99 18.05 -35.35
C LEU A 209 -5.80 17.99 -36.64
N ASN A 210 -7.11 17.84 -36.51
CA ASN A 210 -8.06 18.03 -37.60
C ASN A 210 -8.24 19.53 -37.82
N THR A 211 -7.98 20.02 -39.03
CA THR A 211 -8.12 21.44 -39.38
C THR A 211 -9.47 21.78 -39.99
N VAL A 212 -10.32 20.79 -40.25
CA VAL A 212 -11.64 20.94 -40.89
C VAL A 212 -12.73 21.24 -39.86
N ASP A 213 -12.61 20.63 -38.68
CA ASP A 213 -13.59 20.79 -37.61
C ASP A 213 -13.15 21.91 -36.65
N ALA A 214 -14.09 22.77 -36.29
CA ALA A 214 -13.89 23.85 -35.33
C ALA A 214 -14.03 23.37 -33.87
N ALA A 215 -14.38 22.10 -33.67
CA ALA A 215 -14.49 21.51 -32.34
C ALA A 215 -13.14 21.53 -31.60
N PRO A 216 -13.15 21.76 -30.27
CA PRO A 216 -11.96 21.71 -29.45
C PRO A 216 -11.36 20.30 -29.47
N GLN A 217 -10.07 20.21 -29.73
CA GLN A 217 -9.33 18.95 -29.76
C GLN A 217 -8.41 18.87 -28.56
N VAL A 218 -8.68 17.90 -27.68
CA VAL A 218 -7.99 17.76 -26.40
C VAL A 218 -7.21 16.45 -26.38
N LEU A 219 -5.91 16.53 -26.17
CA LEU A 219 -5.04 15.41 -25.86
C LEU A 219 -4.90 15.29 -24.33
N LYS A 220 -5.46 14.23 -23.76
CA LYS A 220 -5.39 13.92 -22.34
C LYS A 220 -4.63 12.62 -22.11
N VAL A 221 -3.67 12.66 -21.20
CA VAL A 221 -2.81 11.53 -20.87
C VAL A 221 -2.81 11.31 -19.37
N ASN A 222 -3.28 10.13 -18.95
CA ASN A 222 -3.23 9.66 -17.57
C ASN A 222 -1.97 8.82 -17.40
N TYR A 223 -1.07 9.26 -16.52
CA TYR A 223 0.23 8.61 -16.34
C TYR A 223 0.68 8.60 -14.88
N ALA A 224 1.60 7.70 -14.57
CA ALA A 224 2.30 7.62 -13.30
C ALA A 224 3.79 7.32 -13.55
N TYR A 225 4.66 7.91 -12.73
CA TYR A 225 6.07 7.52 -12.68
C TYR A 225 6.28 6.57 -11.50
N TYR A 226 6.92 5.42 -11.75
CA TYR A 226 7.25 4.45 -10.72
C TYR A 226 8.76 4.42 -10.48
N ARG A 227 9.18 4.50 -9.22
CA ARG A 227 10.53 4.04 -8.83
C ARG A 227 10.41 2.57 -8.46
N GLY A 228 11.31 1.71 -8.98
CA GLY A 228 11.20 0.25 -9.10
C GLY A 228 10.74 -0.61 -7.90
N VAL A 229 10.50 -0.02 -6.73
CA VAL A 229 9.95 -0.68 -5.54
C VAL A 229 8.41 -0.73 -5.54
N PHE A 230 7.73 0.13 -6.31
CA PHE A 230 6.26 0.26 -6.25
C PHE A 230 5.48 -0.98 -6.73
N SER A 231 6.02 -1.77 -7.66
CA SER A 231 5.33 -2.95 -8.20
C SER A 231 5.07 -4.05 -7.15
N TRP A 232 5.89 -4.12 -6.10
CA TRP A 232 5.79 -5.18 -5.08
C TRP A 232 4.82 -4.89 -3.94
N ARG A 233 4.32 -3.64 -3.79
CA ARG A 233 3.45 -3.27 -2.67
C ARG A 233 2.19 -4.12 -2.55
N PRO A 234 1.45 -4.43 -3.65
CA PRO A 234 0.31 -5.33 -3.58
C PRO A 234 0.67 -6.72 -3.04
N VAL A 235 1.82 -7.24 -3.46
CA VAL A 235 2.34 -8.53 -3.04
C VAL A 235 2.72 -8.51 -1.57
N LEU A 236 3.48 -7.50 -1.13
CA LEU A 236 3.91 -7.36 0.27
C LEU A 236 2.74 -7.14 1.23
N ILE A 237 1.74 -6.34 0.85
CA ILE A 237 0.54 -6.14 1.67
C ILE A 237 -0.27 -7.43 1.73
N SER A 238 -0.39 -8.18 0.63
CA SER A 238 -1.07 -9.48 0.62
C SER A 238 -0.34 -10.49 1.52
N ILE A 239 0.99 -10.54 1.46
CA ILE A 239 1.82 -11.37 2.35
C ILE A 239 1.63 -10.93 3.81
N GLY A 240 1.63 -9.63 4.09
CA GLY A 240 1.42 -9.08 5.42
C GLY A 240 0.04 -9.46 5.98
N LEU A 241 -1.02 -9.31 5.18
CA LEU A 241 -2.38 -9.73 5.54
C LEU A 241 -2.48 -11.25 5.76
N LEU A 242 -1.81 -12.04 4.94
CA LEU A 242 -1.74 -13.49 5.09
C LEU A 242 -1.04 -13.88 6.41
N ILE A 243 0.09 -13.24 6.72
CA ILE A 243 0.82 -13.46 7.98
C ILE A 243 -0.05 -13.04 9.17
N LEU A 244 -0.69 -11.87 9.09
CA LEU A 244 -1.55 -11.35 10.14
C LEU A 244 -2.78 -12.24 10.38
N GLY A 245 -3.43 -12.71 9.30
CA GLY A 245 -4.54 -13.66 9.38
C GLY A 245 -4.13 -15.00 10.00
N ASN A 246 -2.95 -15.52 9.64
CA ASN A 246 -2.42 -16.74 10.25
C ASN A 246 -2.06 -16.54 11.73
N LEU A 247 -1.46 -15.40 12.10
CA LEU A 247 -1.19 -15.06 13.50
C LEU A 247 -2.47 -14.92 14.31
N ALA A 248 -3.50 -14.26 13.77
CA ALA A 248 -4.80 -14.15 14.41
C ALA A 248 -5.45 -15.53 14.64
N GLY A 249 -5.40 -16.40 13.62
CA GLY A 249 -5.87 -17.79 13.75
C GLY A 249 -5.08 -18.58 14.80
N LEU A 250 -3.76 -18.43 14.84
CA LEU A 250 -2.90 -19.07 15.84
C LEU A 250 -3.18 -18.56 17.26
N TRP A 251 -3.40 -17.26 17.43
CA TRP A 251 -3.79 -16.67 18.71
C TRP A 251 -5.16 -17.16 19.18
N MET A 252 -6.13 -17.30 18.28
CA MET A 252 -7.46 -17.84 18.59
C MET A 252 -7.39 -19.30 19.04
N ILE A 253 -6.52 -20.10 18.43
CA ILE A 253 -6.32 -21.53 18.75
C ILE A 253 -5.40 -21.72 19.99
N SER A 254 -4.61 -20.72 20.36
CA SER A 254 -3.66 -20.81 21.50
C SER A 254 -4.34 -20.98 22.86
N GLY A 255 -5.62 -20.58 23.00
CA GLY A 255 -6.42 -20.83 24.19
C GLY A 255 -6.71 -22.32 24.43
N GLU A 256 -6.88 -23.10 23.35
CA GLU A 256 -7.21 -24.53 23.42
C GLU A 256 -5.96 -25.42 23.41
N VAL A 257 -4.92 -25.03 22.66
CA VAL A 257 -3.66 -25.81 22.54
C VAL A 257 -2.86 -25.84 23.84
N ARG A 258 -2.96 -24.81 24.70
CA ARG A 258 -2.25 -24.78 26.00
C ARG A 258 -2.70 -25.89 26.95
N ARG A 259 -3.94 -26.39 26.80
CA ARG A 259 -4.49 -27.50 27.59
C ARG A 259 -4.05 -28.87 27.04
N PHE A 260 -3.85 -28.97 25.73
CA PHE A 260 -3.44 -30.19 25.04
C PHE A 260 -1.92 -30.44 25.06
N VAL A 261 -1.10 -29.38 25.09
CA VAL A 261 0.37 -29.50 25.20
C VAL A 261 0.80 -29.87 26.63
N ARG A 262 0.08 -29.40 27.66
CA ARG A 262 0.33 -29.76 29.07
C ARG A 262 0.05 -31.23 29.38
N SER A 263 -0.82 -31.91 28.62
CA SER A 263 -1.13 -33.33 28.83
C SER A 263 -0.16 -34.29 28.13
N ARG A 264 0.68 -33.81 27.20
CA ARG A 264 1.54 -34.69 26.37
C ARG A 264 3.03 -34.41 26.37
N LEU A 265 3.50 -33.28 26.91
CA LEU A 265 4.94 -32.99 26.96
C LEU A 265 5.35 -32.63 28.39
N ARG A 266 6.06 -33.55 29.06
CA ARG A 266 6.85 -33.20 30.25
C ARG A 266 8.28 -32.89 29.85
N VAL A 267 8.73 -31.70 30.26
CA VAL A 267 10.14 -31.34 30.42
C VAL A 267 10.62 -32.02 31.69
N GLY A 268 11.50 -33.01 31.56
CA GLY A 268 12.00 -33.80 32.68
C GLY A 268 12.96 -33.03 33.57
N ARG A 269 12.66 -32.96 34.86
CA ARG A 269 13.66 -32.88 35.92
C ARG A 269 13.44 -34.12 36.79
N GLU A 270 14.48 -34.93 36.94
CA GLU A 270 14.47 -36.20 37.67
C GLU A 270 13.81 -36.03 39.03
N HIS A 271 12.66 -36.68 39.21
CA HIS A 271 12.14 -36.96 40.54
C HIS A 271 12.45 -38.42 40.83
N ALA A 272 13.27 -38.60 41.86
CA ALA A 272 13.65 -39.86 42.45
C ALA A 272 12.49 -40.85 42.49
N GLU A 273 12.75 -42.09 42.07
CA GLU A 273 11.88 -43.23 42.38
C GLU A 273 11.64 -43.24 43.89
N ARG A 274 10.42 -42.89 44.31
CA ARG A 274 9.98 -43.11 45.68
C ARG A 274 9.93 -44.62 45.91
N GLU A 275 10.62 -45.06 46.94
CA GLU A 275 10.70 -46.44 47.40
C GLU A 275 9.29 -47.01 47.60
N ARG A 276 9.04 -48.24 47.11
CA ARG A 276 7.74 -48.89 47.14
C ARG A 276 7.38 -49.20 48.60
N THR A 277 6.23 -48.74 49.07
CA THR A 277 5.85 -48.93 50.48
C THR A 277 5.07 -50.23 50.67
N LEU A 278 4.25 -50.65 49.69
CA LEU A 278 3.44 -51.87 49.73
C LEU A 278 3.95 -52.92 48.73
N THR A 279 4.93 -53.72 49.16
CA THR A 279 5.48 -54.85 48.38
C THR A 279 4.99 -56.17 48.99
N PRO A 280 4.69 -57.22 48.19
CA PRO A 280 4.27 -58.53 48.72
C PRO A 280 5.27 -59.13 49.73
N GLU A 281 6.56 -58.82 49.53
CA GLU A 281 7.66 -59.24 50.42
C GLU A 281 7.54 -58.63 51.82
N ARG A 282 7.11 -57.36 51.94
CA ARG A 282 6.88 -56.70 53.24
C ARG A 282 5.58 -57.15 53.89
N LEU A 283 4.54 -57.41 53.10
CA LEU A 283 3.26 -57.94 53.61
C LEU A 283 3.41 -59.38 54.13
N ALA A 284 4.34 -60.17 53.58
CA ALA A 284 4.66 -61.51 54.08
C ALA A 284 5.31 -61.52 55.47
N GLU A 285 5.80 -60.38 55.96
CA GLU A 285 6.31 -60.24 57.34
C GLU A 285 5.17 -60.11 58.36
N ILE A 286 3.95 -59.78 57.92
CA ILE A 286 2.75 -59.74 58.75
C ILE A 286 2.25 -61.18 58.93
N LYS A 287 2.29 -61.69 60.15
CA LYS A 287 1.87 -63.06 60.49
C LYS A 287 0.48 -63.04 61.13
N PRO A 288 -0.53 -63.66 60.50
CA PRO A 288 -1.86 -63.79 61.09
C PRO A 288 -1.81 -64.40 62.49
N GLY A 289 -2.54 -63.81 63.43
CA GLY A 289 -2.61 -64.17 64.85
C GLY A 289 -1.45 -63.66 65.73
N GLN A 290 -0.35 -63.16 65.14
CA GLN A 290 0.83 -62.69 65.88
C GLN A 290 1.08 -61.18 65.74
N SER A 291 0.85 -60.63 64.55
CA SER A 291 1.04 -59.21 64.27
C SER A 291 -0.10 -58.37 64.85
N THR A 292 0.26 -57.27 65.50
CA THR A 292 -0.68 -56.30 66.11
C THR A 292 -0.84 -55.05 65.25
N TYR A 293 -1.81 -54.20 65.58
CA TYR A 293 -2.01 -52.92 64.88
C TYR A 293 -0.73 -52.08 64.79
N ASP A 294 0.01 -51.94 65.89
CA ASP A 294 1.24 -51.14 65.93
C ASP A 294 2.36 -51.73 65.05
N ASP A 295 2.41 -53.06 64.91
CA ASP A 295 3.36 -53.72 64.02
C ASP A 295 3.05 -53.45 62.54
N VAL A 296 1.76 -53.44 62.18
CA VAL A 296 1.29 -53.13 60.82
C VAL A 296 1.57 -51.66 60.49
N VAL A 297 1.29 -50.74 61.41
CA VAL A 297 1.57 -49.30 61.21
C VAL A 297 3.07 -49.02 61.10
N ARG A 298 3.90 -49.74 61.85
CA ARG A 298 5.37 -49.63 61.75
C ARG A 298 5.90 -50.10 60.40
N LEU A 299 5.32 -51.15 59.82
CA LEU A 299 5.79 -51.77 58.58
C LEU A 299 5.25 -51.08 57.32
N CYS A 300 3.96 -50.70 57.31
CA CYS A 300 3.27 -50.17 56.14
C CYS A 300 2.94 -48.67 56.24
N GLY A 301 3.08 -48.06 57.42
CA GLY A 301 2.64 -46.69 57.70
C GLY A 301 1.20 -46.61 58.20
N LEU A 302 0.69 -45.39 58.37
CA LEU A 302 -0.70 -45.14 58.74
C LEU A 302 -1.65 -45.61 57.62
N PRO A 303 -2.79 -46.25 57.96
CA PRO A 303 -3.78 -46.69 56.98
C PRO A 303 -4.49 -45.49 56.32
N ASP A 304 -4.95 -45.68 55.08
CA ASP A 304 -5.71 -44.65 54.36
C ASP A 304 -7.18 -44.61 54.82
N GLU A 305 -7.77 -45.76 55.12
CA GLU A 305 -9.10 -45.90 55.72
C GLU A 305 -9.07 -46.94 56.86
N GLU A 306 -9.69 -46.61 58.01
CA GLU A 306 -9.94 -47.54 59.12
C GLU A 306 -11.45 -47.70 59.29
N HIS A 307 -11.95 -48.92 59.14
CA HIS A 307 -13.35 -49.25 59.41
C HIS A 307 -13.44 -50.05 60.72
N ARG A 308 -14.23 -49.55 61.69
CA ARG A 308 -14.52 -50.26 62.95
C ARG A 308 -15.97 -50.72 62.96
N ARG A 309 -16.21 -52.03 63.09
CA ARG A 309 -17.56 -52.57 63.24
C ARG A 309 -17.87 -52.75 64.72
N VAL A 310 -18.91 -52.07 65.20
CA VAL A 310 -19.25 -51.99 66.65
C VAL A 310 -20.20 -53.12 67.10
N ALA A 311 -20.69 -53.96 66.19
CA ALA A 311 -21.84 -54.83 66.48
C ALA A 311 -21.51 -56.22 67.08
N ALA A 312 -20.26 -56.70 67.07
CA ALA A 312 -19.79 -57.87 67.82
C ALA A 312 -18.27 -58.03 67.61
N ALA A 313 -17.50 -58.06 68.70
CA ALA A 313 -16.02 -58.03 68.76
C ALA A 313 -15.38 -56.76 68.15
N ASP A 314 -14.25 -56.27 68.70
CA ASP A 314 -13.56 -55.05 68.22
C ASP A 314 -12.84 -55.34 66.90
N ARG A 315 -13.62 -55.56 65.84
CA ARG A 315 -13.13 -55.85 64.50
C ARG A 315 -12.79 -54.56 63.78
N ARG A 316 -11.54 -54.44 63.37
CA ARG A 316 -10.99 -53.29 62.63
C ARG A 316 -10.49 -53.76 61.27
N THR A 317 -10.90 -53.09 60.22
CA THR A 317 -10.38 -53.32 58.87
C THR A 317 -9.53 -52.11 58.49
N LEU A 318 -8.25 -52.35 58.22
CA LEU A 318 -7.31 -51.35 57.74
C LEU A 318 -7.20 -51.49 56.22
N VAL A 319 -7.39 -50.39 55.52
CA VAL A 319 -7.27 -50.34 54.06
C VAL A 319 -6.10 -49.46 53.67
N TYR A 320 -5.16 -50.03 52.91
CA TYR A 320 -4.02 -49.33 52.33
C TYR A 320 -4.17 -49.28 50.81
N ARG A 321 -4.09 -48.09 50.22
CA ARG A 321 -4.26 -47.87 48.77
C ARG A 321 -3.05 -47.16 48.20
N GLU A 322 -2.27 -47.86 47.38
CA GLU A 322 -1.14 -47.28 46.65
C GLU A 322 -1.42 -47.31 45.13
N MET A 323 -1.30 -46.15 44.47
CA MET A 323 -1.48 -46.04 43.03
C MET A 323 -0.13 -45.75 42.36
N HIS A 324 0.36 -46.71 41.58
CA HIS A 324 1.57 -46.57 40.80
C HIS A 324 1.23 -46.28 39.34
N ARG A 325 1.85 -45.23 38.77
CA ARG A 325 1.63 -44.80 37.38
C ARG A 325 2.92 -44.97 36.60
N ARG A 326 2.99 -45.95 35.70
CA ARG A 326 4.16 -46.17 34.83
C ARG A 326 3.89 -45.68 33.41
N PRO A 327 4.71 -44.76 32.87
CA PRO A 327 4.61 -44.36 31.47
C PRO A 327 5.39 -45.33 30.56
N GLU A 328 4.75 -45.88 29.54
CA GLU A 328 5.47 -46.65 28.51
C GLU A 328 6.00 -45.72 27.41
N ARG A 329 7.33 -45.65 27.30
CA ARG A 329 8.08 -44.69 26.47
C ARG A 329 8.25 -45.24 25.05
N ARG A 330 7.92 -44.46 24.00
CA ARG A 330 8.16 -44.88 22.61
C ARG A 330 9.41 -44.27 21.99
N LEU A 331 9.68 -42.99 22.22
CA LEU A 331 10.85 -42.30 21.66
C LEU A 331 11.22 -41.11 22.54
N SER A 332 12.51 -40.96 22.84
CA SER A 332 13.09 -39.77 23.48
C SER A 332 13.97 -39.05 22.47
N VAL A 333 13.70 -37.78 22.21
CA VAL A 333 14.60 -36.90 21.45
C VAL A 333 14.93 -35.71 22.35
N GLY A 334 16.14 -35.72 22.91
CA GLY A 334 16.59 -34.72 23.86
C GLY A 334 15.71 -34.66 25.11
N TRP A 335 15.22 -33.48 25.47
CA TRP A 335 14.42 -33.19 26.67
C TRP A 335 12.91 -33.51 26.52
N LEU A 336 12.49 -34.06 25.38
CA LEU A 336 11.08 -34.37 25.06
C LEU A 336 10.87 -35.89 24.99
N THR A 337 9.96 -36.40 25.83
CA THR A 337 9.55 -37.82 25.82
C THR A 337 8.08 -37.96 25.45
N ALA A 338 7.78 -38.69 24.38
CA ALA A 338 6.40 -39.01 23.98
C ALA A 338 5.92 -40.33 24.65
N VAL A 339 4.81 -40.26 25.40
CA VAL A 339 4.20 -41.40 26.12
C VAL A 339 3.02 -41.96 25.31
N ARG A 340 2.96 -43.29 25.12
CA ARG A 340 1.90 -43.95 24.31
C ARG A 340 0.65 -44.28 25.12
N HIS A 341 0.82 -44.77 26.34
CA HIS A 341 -0.25 -44.99 27.33
C HIS A 341 0.32 -44.95 28.74
N TRP A 342 -0.56 -44.79 29.72
CA TRP A 342 -0.25 -44.91 31.14
C TRP A 342 -0.73 -46.28 31.63
N ASP A 343 0.19 -47.07 32.18
CA ASP A 343 -0.17 -48.25 32.95
C ASP A 343 -0.37 -47.82 34.40
N ILE A 344 -1.61 -47.97 34.88
CA ILE A 344 -2.01 -47.66 36.25
C ILE A 344 -2.12 -49.01 36.98
N GLU A 345 -1.22 -49.24 37.93
CA GLU A 345 -1.30 -50.35 38.87
C GLU A 345 -1.87 -49.79 40.19
N ARG A 346 -3.09 -50.21 40.55
CA ARG A 346 -3.70 -49.90 41.84
C ARG A 346 -3.47 -51.11 42.76
N HIS A 347 -2.76 -50.90 43.84
CA HIS A 347 -2.56 -51.88 44.91
C HIS A 347 -3.50 -51.50 46.05
N GLU A 348 -4.35 -52.42 46.45
CA GLU A 348 -5.25 -52.29 47.59
C GLU A 348 -4.99 -53.46 48.53
N VAL A 349 -4.70 -53.15 49.79
CA VAL A 349 -4.46 -54.14 50.84
C VAL A 349 -5.52 -53.94 51.90
N GLU A 350 -6.28 -54.99 52.17
CA GLU A 350 -7.24 -55.03 53.27
C GLU A 350 -6.69 -55.96 54.33
N ILE A 351 -6.51 -55.43 55.54
CA ILE A 351 -6.03 -56.17 56.71
C ILE A 351 -7.16 -56.17 57.74
N GLU A 352 -7.69 -57.34 58.05
CA GLU A 352 -8.70 -57.50 59.09
C GLU A 352 -8.02 -57.82 60.41
N LEU A 353 -8.38 -57.09 61.47
CA LEU A 353 -7.96 -57.33 62.84
C LEU A 353 -9.17 -57.69 63.70
N ASP A 354 -9.01 -58.70 64.52
CA ASP A 354 -9.96 -59.09 65.58
C ASP A 354 -9.23 -59.00 66.92
N ASP A 355 -9.78 -58.24 67.88
CA ASP A 355 -9.16 -57.96 69.19
C ASP A 355 -7.65 -57.59 69.09
N ASP A 356 -7.34 -56.65 68.18
CA ASP A 356 -6.00 -56.09 67.92
C ASP A 356 -4.96 -57.06 67.31
N ARG A 357 -5.40 -58.21 66.78
CA ARG A 357 -4.56 -59.17 66.08
C ARG A 357 -5.00 -59.35 64.64
N VAL A 358 -4.05 -59.39 63.71
CA VAL A 358 -4.33 -59.62 62.28
C VAL A 358 -4.95 -61.01 62.09
N GLU A 359 -6.17 -61.07 61.59
CA GLU A 359 -6.89 -62.31 61.26
C GLU A 359 -6.62 -62.71 59.81
N ASP A 360 -6.72 -61.76 58.89
CA ASP A 360 -6.53 -61.99 57.45
C ASP A 360 -5.88 -60.80 56.75
N VAL A 361 -5.15 -61.07 55.67
CA VAL A 361 -4.48 -60.09 54.81
C VAL A 361 -4.81 -60.38 53.36
N VAL A 362 -5.64 -59.54 52.76
CA VAL A 362 -6.06 -59.65 51.37
C VAL A 362 -5.36 -58.60 50.53
N PHE A 363 -4.60 -59.06 49.51
CA PHE A 363 -3.88 -58.17 48.59
C PHE A 363 -4.53 -58.19 47.20
N HIS A 364 -5.10 -57.07 46.80
CA HIS A 364 -5.72 -56.87 45.50
C HIS A 364 -4.85 -56.01 44.59
N VAL A 365 -4.48 -56.56 43.43
CA VAL A 365 -3.78 -55.81 42.36
C VAL A 365 -4.71 -55.64 41.18
N ARG A 366 -5.08 -54.40 40.88
CA ARG A 366 -5.86 -54.06 39.70
C ARG A 366 -5.00 -53.27 38.72
N ARG A 367 -4.73 -53.87 37.56
CA ARG A 367 -4.02 -53.23 36.44
C ARG A 367 -5.03 -52.65 35.46
N SER A 368 -4.85 -51.38 35.08
CA SER A 368 -5.69 -50.72 34.09
C SER A 368 -4.84 -49.83 33.17
N ARG A 369 -5.26 -49.74 31.90
CA ARG A 369 -4.61 -48.88 30.90
C ARG A 369 -5.43 -47.62 30.74
N ALA A 370 -4.77 -46.45 30.82
CA ALA A 370 -5.41 -45.17 30.59
C ALA A 370 -4.72 -44.40 29.45
N ASN A 371 -5.53 -43.79 28.58
CA ASN A 371 -5.07 -42.96 27.46
C ASN A 371 -4.76 -41.51 27.87
N ALA A 372 -5.10 -41.13 29.11
CA ALA A 372 -4.83 -39.83 29.71
C ALA A 372 -4.64 -39.97 31.24
N PRO A 373 -3.81 -39.14 31.87
CA PRO A 373 -3.83 -38.99 33.31
C PRO A 373 -5.03 -38.11 33.68
N ASP A 374 -6.00 -38.63 34.43
CA ASP A 374 -6.95 -37.79 35.16
C ASP A 374 -6.20 -36.95 36.23
#